data_AF-A0A1X1MQE8-F1
#
_entry.id   AF-A0A1X1MQE8-F1
#
_cell.length_a   1.000
_cell.length_b   1.000
_cell.length_c   1.000
_cell.angle_alpha   90.00
_cell.angle_beta   90.00
_cell.angle_gamma   90.00
#
_symmetry.space_group_name_H-M   'P 1'
#
loop_
_entity.id
_entity.type
_entity.pdbx_description
1 polymer ?
#
loop_
_entity_poly.entity_id
_entity_poly.type
_entity_poly.pdbx_seq_one_letter_code
_entity_poly.pdbx_strand_id
1 'polypeptide(L)' 'MLICEGYPRWIALLFGWVGVYSDTASGFWSNPTPAIGTGFHYLMSRRTGTQAGVDIAVSEVDTAFYLTVGTGI' A
#
# COMPACT_ATOMS: atom_id res chain seq x y z
N MET A 1 8.10 4.22 -4.51
CA MET A 1 7.78 2.79 -4.32
C MET A 1 9.04 1.99 -4.60
N LEU A 2 9.48 1.16 -3.67
CA LEU A 2 10.59 0.23 -3.84
C LEU A 2 10.05 -1.20 -3.83
N ILE A 3 10.61 -2.05 -4.70
CA ILE A 3 10.20 -3.45 -4.88
C ILE A 3 11.42 -4.33 -4.62
N CYS A 4 11.30 -5.28 -3.70
CA CYS A 4 12.31 -6.30 -3.46
C CYS A 4 11.73 -7.69 -3.75
N GLU A 5 12.25 -8.32 -4.80
CA GLU A 5 11.88 -9.67 -5.24
C GLU A 5 12.96 -10.67 -4.78
N GLY A 6 12.98 -10.95 -3.47
CA GLY A 6 14.01 -11.80 -2.85
C GLY A 6 13.76 -13.30 -2.96
N TYR A 7 12.51 -13.71 -3.27
CA TYR A 7 12.10 -15.11 -3.45
C TYR A 7 11.17 -15.19 -4.65
N PRO A 8 11.19 -16.29 -5.44
CA PRO A 8 10.60 -16.33 -6.79
C PRO A 8 9.06 -16.22 -6.84
N ARG A 9 8.39 -15.97 -5.72
CA ARG A 9 6.94 -15.79 -5.60
C ARG A 9 6.54 -14.71 -4.60
N TRP A 10 7.49 -14.10 -3.89
CA TRP A 10 7.22 -13.12 -2.86
C TRP A 10 7.76 -11.77 -3.29
N ILE A 11 6.88 -10.78 -3.21
CA ILE A 11 7.18 -9.40 -3.56
C ILE A 11 7.00 -8.57 -2.29
N ALA A 12 8.08 -7.96 -1.83
CA ALA A 12 8.04 -6.99 -0.75
C ALA A 12 8.02 -5.58 -1.34
N LEU A 13 7.12 -4.74 -0.84
CA LEU A 13 6.87 -3.40 -1.34
C LEU A 13 7.05 -2.40 -0.20
N LEU A 14 7.79 -1.33 -0.46
CA LEU A 14 7.80 -0.14 0.38
C LEU A 14 7.19 1.01 -0.41
N PHE A 15 6.13 1.60 0.12
CA PHE A 15 5.44 2.71 -0.51
C PHE A 15 5.25 3.86 0.49
N GLY A 16 5.21 5.07 -0.04
CA GLY A 16 4.98 6.27 0.73
C GLY A 16 4.12 7.20 -0.09
N TRP A 17 3.21 7.88 0.57
CA TRP A 17 2.31 8.82 -0.06
C TRP A 17 2.08 10.03 0.85
N VAL A 18 1.74 11.17 0.27
CA VAL A 18 1.41 12.38 1.03
C VAL A 18 -0.01 12.78 0.66
N GLY A 19 -0.87 12.81 1.68
CA GLY A 19 -2.30 12.99 1.51
C GLY A 19 -2.89 14.06 2.37
N VAL A 20 -4.08 14.54 2.02
CA VAL A 20 -4.86 15.36 2.93
C VAL A 20 -6.12 14.59 3.30
N TYR A 21 -6.34 14.40 4.60
CA TYR A 21 -7.58 13.88 5.16
C TYR A 21 -8.25 15.00 5.96
N SER A 22 -9.52 15.30 5.68
CA SER A 22 -10.28 16.28 6.45
C SER A 22 -11.76 15.95 6.44
N ASP A 23 -12.39 15.98 7.62
CA ASP A 23 -13.83 15.78 7.79
C ASP A 23 -14.64 17.03 7.38
N THR A 24 -14.01 18.09 6.86
CA THR A 24 -14.68 19.34 6.47
C THR A 24 -14.03 19.97 5.24
N ALA A 25 -14.83 20.49 4.30
CA ALA A 25 -14.35 21.04 3.02
C ALA A 25 -13.32 22.19 3.16
N SER A 26 -13.31 22.90 4.29
CA SER A 26 -12.35 23.98 4.57
C SER A 26 -10.97 23.50 5.04
N GLY A 27 -10.82 22.24 5.48
CA GLY A 27 -9.55 21.68 5.98
C GLY A 27 -8.72 20.94 4.93
N PHE A 28 -9.23 20.81 3.69
CA PHE A 28 -8.59 20.06 2.60
C PHE A 28 -7.24 20.64 2.14
N TRP A 29 -6.91 21.88 2.50
CA TRP A 29 -5.67 22.53 2.12
C TRP A 29 -4.69 22.73 3.28
N SER A 30 -5.07 22.41 4.52
CA SER A 30 -4.31 22.91 5.68
C SER A 30 -3.27 21.95 6.24
N ASN A 31 -3.41 20.63 6.05
CA ASN A 31 -2.50 19.66 6.67
C ASN A 31 -2.25 18.45 5.75
N PRO A 32 -1.23 18.52 4.86
CA PRO A 32 -0.72 17.32 4.21
C PRO A 32 -0.13 16.38 5.26
N THR A 33 -0.77 15.23 5.45
CA THR A 33 -0.32 14.16 6.33
C THR A 33 0.51 13.16 5.52
N PRO A 34 1.81 13.01 5.83
CA PRO A 34 2.60 11.95 5.22
C PRO A 34 2.11 10.58 5.72
N ALA A 35 2.14 9.60 4.84
CA ALA A 35 1.88 8.21 5.15
C ALA A 35 2.98 7.34 4.56
N ILE A 36 3.41 6.36 5.33
CA ILE A 36 4.35 5.33 4.87
C ILE A 36 3.69 3.97 5.05
N GLY A 37 3.92 3.07 4.09
CA GLY A 37 3.39 1.74 4.13
C GLY A 37 4.37 0.71 3.60
N THR A 38 4.10 -0.52 4.00
CA THR A 38 4.81 -1.68 3.54
C THR A 38 3.80 -2.75 3.12
N GLY A 39 4.19 -3.51 2.12
CA GLY A 39 3.35 -4.48 1.46
C GLY A 39 4.06 -5.81 1.29
N PHE A 40 3.31 -6.89 1.44
CA PHE A 40 3.80 -8.24 1.15
C PHE A 40 2.82 -8.97 0.25
N HIS A 41 3.27 -9.24 -0.97
CA HIS A 41 2.46 -9.81 -2.04
C HIS A 41 3.00 -11.19 -2.43
N TYR A 42 2.09 -12.13 -2.63
CA TYR A 42 2.38 -13.49 -3.03
C TYR A 42 1.75 -13.80 -4.39
N LEU A 43 2.59 -14.25 -5.32
CA LEU A 43 2.15 -14.70 -6.64
C LEU A 43 1.48 -16.07 -6.54
N MET A 44 0.15 -16.07 -6.45
CA MET A 44 -0.68 -17.28 -6.42
C MET A 44 -0.61 -18.04 -7.75
N SER A 45 -0.68 -17.33 -8.88
CA SER A 45 -0.71 -17.96 -10.21
C SER A 45 0.17 -17.23 -11.22
N ARG A 46 1.25 -17.90 -11.66
CA ARG A 46 2.19 -17.38 -12.67
C ARG A 46 1.58 -17.23 -14.06
N ARG A 47 0.61 -18.09 -14.41
CA ARG A 47 -0.01 -18.08 -15.74
C ARG A 47 -0.97 -16.91 -15.93
N THR A 48 -1.63 -16.51 -14.85
CA THR A 48 -2.60 -15.40 -14.87
C THR A 48 -2.03 -14.11 -14.29
N GLY A 49 -0.87 -14.18 -13.62
CA GLY A 49 -0.30 -13.05 -12.88
C GLY A 49 -1.09 -12.70 -11.62
N THR A 50 -1.96 -13.60 -11.13
CA THR A 50 -2.78 -13.34 -9.93
C THR A 50 -1.91 -13.34 -8.69
N GLN A 51 -2.03 -12.28 -7.91
CA GLN A 51 -1.33 -12.05 -6.66
C GLN A 51 -2.35 -11.83 -5.54
N ALA A 52 -1.96 -12.20 -4.34
CA ALA A 52 -2.65 -11.82 -3.12
C ALA A 52 -1.67 -11.08 -2.23
N GLY A 53 -2.08 -9.93 -1.73
CA GLY A 53 -1.24 -9.03 -0.95
C GLY A 53 -1.87 -8.63 0.36
N VAL A 54 -1.00 -8.31 1.30
CA VAL A 54 -1.34 -7.63 2.54
C VAL A 54 -0.49 -6.38 2.62
N ASP A 55 -1.14 -5.23 2.77
CA ASP A 55 -0.46 -3.95 2.89
C ASP A 55 -0.88 -3.25 4.18
N ILE A 56 0.09 -2.67 4.86
CA ILE A 56 -0.11 -1.91 6.10
C ILE A 56 0.43 -0.51 5.86
N ALA A 57 -0.42 0.50 6.04
CA ALA A 57 -0.04 1.89 5.93
C ALA A 57 -0.27 2.60 7.26
N VAL A 58 0.71 3.38 7.70
CA VAL A 58 0.66 4.17 8.92
C VAL A 58 0.85 5.65 8.59
N SER A 59 0.09 6.46 9.30
CA SER A 59 0.18 7.92 9.28
C SER A 59 0.10 8.45 10.71
N GLU A 60 0.31 9.74 10.91
CA GLU A 60 0.27 10.36 12.26
C GLU A 60 -1.09 10.22 12.94
N VAL A 61 -2.15 10.05 12.15
CA VAL A 61 -3.55 10.09 12.63
C VAL A 61 -4.26 8.75 12.49
N ASP A 62 -3.84 7.89 11.54
CA ASP A 62 -4.57 6.66 11.21
C ASP A 62 -3.65 5.53 10.75
N THR A 63 -4.13 4.29 10.89
CA THR A 63 -3.49 3.07 10.40
C THR A 63 -4.48 2.30 9.52
N ALA A 64 -4.09 2.08 8.27
CA ALA A 64 -4.91 1.34 7.32
C ALA A 64 -4.31 -0.05 7.06
N PHE A 65 -5.20 -1.05 6.99
CA PHE A 65 -4.87 -2.43 6.68
C PHE A 65 -5.62 -2.87 5.42
N TYR A 66 -4.88 -3.28 4.40
CA TYR A 66 -5.44 -3.67 3.10
C TYR A 66 -5.18 -5.15 2.83
N LEU A 67 -6.22 -5.82 2.34
CA LEU A 67 -6.14 -7.16 1.76
C LEU A 67 -6.45 -7.03 0.28
N THR A 68 -5.50 -7.40 -0.56
CA THR A 68 -5.62 -7.27 -2.02
C THR A 68 -5.56 -8.65 -2.66
N VAL A 69 -6.42 -8.88 -3.66
CA VAL A 69 -6.35 -10.05 -4.54
C VAL A 69 -6.67 -9.59 -5.94
N GLY A 70 -5.78 -9.87 -6.89
CA GLY A 70 -5.98 -9.45 -8.26
C GLY A 70 -4.81 -9.74 -9.17
N THR A 71 -4.93 -9.32 -10.42
CA THR A 71 -3.88 -9.44 -11.44
C THR A 71 -3.26 -8.05 -11.64
N GLY A 72 -2.37 -7.64 -10.74
CA GLY A 72 -1.73 -6.33 -10.78
C GLY A 72 -0.97 -6.01 -9.49
N ILE A 73 -0.05 -5.04 -9.60
CA ILE A 73 0.60 -4.34 -8.48
C ILE A 73 0.28 -2.85 -8.57
#